data_AF-A0A2A4VUS4-F1
#
_entry.id   AF-A0A2A4VUS4-F1
#
_cell.length_a   1.000
_cell.length_b   1.000
_cell.length_c   1.000
_cell.angle_alpha   90.00
_cell.angle_beta   90.00
_cell.angle_gamma   90.00
#
_symmetry.space_group_name_H-M   'P 1'
#
loop_
_entity.id
_entity.type
_entity.pdbx_description
1 polymer ?
#
loop_
_entity_poly.entity_id
_entity_poly.type
_entity_poly.pdbx_seq_one_letter_code
_entity_poly.pdbx_strand_id
1 'polypeptide(L)'
;MQLEFFDVPSPCIGICQSDTKGYCLGCFRTREERQNWIDLSNDDKQKVIKRCITRKRRKDTKNKPKEHKIAVQDITENDLELQQPSLLDPPIKKNIDIPTDFDFNDFEL
;
A
#
# COMPACT_ATOMS: atom_id res chain seq x y z
N MET A 1 26.23 14.40 16.95
CA MET A 1 24.83 13.93 16.95
C MET A 1 24.24 14.30 15.60
N GLN A 2 23.94 13.30 14.76
CA GLN A 2 23.23 13.53 13.50
C GLN A 2 21.75 13.75 13.87
N LEU A 3 21.30 15.00 13.95
CA LEU A 3 19.86 15.25 13.93
C LEU A 3 19.40 14.93 12.51
N GLU A 4 18.77 13.77 12.34
CA GLU A 4 18.18 13.42 11.06
C GLU A 4 16.97 14.32 10.81
N PHE A 5 17.23 15.43 10.10
CA PHE A 5 16.28 16.34 9.49
C PHE A 5 15.61 15.68 8.27
N PHE A 6 15.09 14.46 8.44
CA PHE A 6 14.31 13.84 7.38
C PHE A 6 12.89 14.39 7.41
N ASP A 7 12.54 15.12 6.35
CA ASP A 7 11.19 15.60 6.15
C ASP A 7 10.22 14.44 6.06
N VAL A 8 9.11 14.56 6.79
CA VAL A 8 8.09 13.50 6.84
C VAL A 8 7.24 13.56 5.56
N PRO A 9 7.30 12.54 4.68
CA PRO A 9 6.57 12.56 3.43
C PRO A 9 5.06 12.46 3.68
N SER A 10 4.27 13.12 2.81
CA SER A 10 2.82 13.05 2.91
C SER A 10 2.28 11.70 2.36
N PRO A 11 1.30 11.04 3.01
CA PRO A 11 0.65 9.82 2.55
C PRO A 11 -0.46 10.11 1.52
N CYS A 12 -0.43 11.26 0.85
CA CYS A 12 -1.47 11.66 -0.09
C CYS A 12 -1.29 10.94 -1.43
N ILE A 13 -2.37 10.40 -1.99
CA ILE A 13 -2.37 9.75 -3.31
C ILE A 13 -2.98 10.63 -4.41
N GLY A 14 -3.10 11.94 -4.16
CA GLY A 14 -3.71 12.90 -5.10
C GLY A 14 -5.25 12.89 -5.16
N ILE A 15 -5.91 11.99 -4.41
CA ILE A 15 -7.38 11.91 -4.35
C ILE A 15 -7.88 12.49 -3.04
N CYS A 16 -8.74 13.50 -3.13
CA CYS A 16 -9.22 14.29 -2.00
C CYS A 16 -10.75 14.16 -1.80
N GLN A 17 -11.26 12.92 -1.75
CA GLN A 17 -12.68 12.64 -1.56
C GLN A 17 -12.98 12.19 -0.13
N SER A 18 -14.00 12.76 0.51
CA SER A 18 -14.43 12.42 1.88
C SER A 18 -15.42 11.26 1.90
N ASP A 19 -15.19 10.31 2.80
CA ASP A 19 -16.14 9.26 3.19
C ASP A 19 -17.29 9.87 4.04
N THR A 20 -18.36 9.10 4.21
CA THR A 20 -19.50 9.38 5.11
C THR A 20 -19.09 9.74 6.54
N LYS A 21 -17.94 9.23 7.00
CA LYS A 21 -17.37 9.48 8.34
C LYS A 21 -16.43 10.68 8.39
N GLY A 22 -16.21 11.39 7.28
CA GLY A 22 -15.33 12.56 7.22
C GLY A 22 -13.84 12.26 7.07
N TYR A 23 -13.45 11.03 6.74
CA TYR A 23 -12.08 10.66 6.40
C TYR A 23 -11.85 10.68 4.89
N CYS A 24 -10.64 11.03 4.45
CA CYS A 24 -10.26 10.92 3.04
C CYS A 24 -10.22 9.44 2.59
N LEU A 25 -10.80 9.12 1.44
CA LEU A 25 -10.82 7.75 0.89
C LEU A 25 -9.42 7.23 0.53
N GLY A 26 -8.51 8.12 0.12
CA GLY A 26 -7.14 7.74 -0.26
C GLY A 26 -6.19 7.68 0.93
N CYS A 27 -6.00 8.81 1.61
CA CYS A 27 -4.98 8.96 2.65
C CYS A 27 -5.51 8.77 4.08
N PHE A 28 -6.82 8.58 4.29
CA PHE A 28 -7.44 8.34 5.60
C PHE A 28 -7.25 9.45 6.65
N ARG A 29 -6.86 10.65 6.22
CA ARG A 29 -6.81 11.86 7.05
C ARG A 29 -8.20 12.44 7.30
N THR A 30 -8.37 13.09 8.44
CA THR A 30 -9.54 13.95 8.69
C THR A 30 -9.43 15.26 7.91
N ARG A 31 -10.51 16.05 7.88
CA ARG A 31 -10.47 17.41 7.29
C ARG A 31 -9.47 18.32 8.00
N GLU A 32 -9.48 18.32 9.33
CA GLU A 32 -8.57 19.12 10.16
C GLU A 32 -7.09 18.74 9.96
N GLU A 33 -6.80 17.43 9.92
CA GLU A 33 -5.43 16.93 9.67
C GLU A 33 -4.90 17.32 8.28
N ARG A 34 -5.78 17.52 7.28
CA ARG A 34 -5.39 18.00 5.95
C ARG A 34 -5.09 19.49 5.96
N GLN A 35 -5.95 20.27 6.61
CA GLN A 35 -5.83 21.73 6.66
C GLN A 35 -4.58 22.16 7.43
N ASN A 36 -4.30 21.50 8.56
CA ASN A 36 -3.20 21.88 9.44
C ASN A 36 -1.88 21.17 9.08
N TRP A 37 -1.81 20.41 7.99
CA TRP A 37 -0.63 19.57 7.68
C TRP A 37 0.68 20.37 7.57
N ILE A 38 0.60 21.61 7.06
CA ILE A 38 1.74 22.49 6.86
C ILE A 38 2.29 22.97 8.22
N ASP A 39 1.39 23.24 9.16
CA ASP A 39 1.71 23.81 10.49
C ASP A 39 2.15 22.75 11.52
N LEU A 40 1.97 21.46 11.22
CA LEU A 40 2.36 20.38 12.13
C LEU A 40 3.88 20.18 12.20
N SER A 41 4.38 19.95 13.41
CA SER A 41 5.75 19.47 13.66
C SER A 41 5.96 18.08 13.05
N ASN A 42 7.21 17.73 12.74
CA ASN A 42 7.56 16.42 12.17
C ASN A 42 7.08 15.25 13.05
N ASP A 43 7.14 15.38 14.37
CA ASP A 43 6.63 14.35 15.29
C ASP A 43 5.12 14.15 15.15
N ASP A 44 4.37 15.24 15.01
CA ASP A 44 2.92 15.17 14.85
C ASP A 44 2.53 14.67 13.46
N LYS A 45 3.29 15.05 12.44
CA LYS A 45 3.16 14.52 11.08
C LYS A 45 3.27 12.99 11.09
N GLN A 46 4.25 12.43 11.79
CA GLN A 46 4.40 10.98 11.96
C GLN A 46 3.22 10.35 12.72
N LYS A 47 2.75 10.99 13.80
CA LYS A 47 1.57 10.51 14.55
C LYS A 47 0.32 10.46 13.66
N VAL A 48 0.09 11.49 12.84
CA VAL A 48 -1.03 11.52 11.88
C VAL A 48 -0.93 10.37 10.89
N ILE A 49 0.26 10.10 10.33
CA ILE A 49 0.48 8.97 9.42
C ILE A 49 0.16 7.63 10.10
N LYS A 50 0.66 7.41 11.33
CA LYS A 50 0.36 6.20 12.11
C LYS A 50 -1.15 6.01 12.33
N ARG A 51 -1.87 7.11 12.61
CA ARG A 51 -3.35 7.09 12.73
C ARG A 51 -4.02 6.73 11.42
N CYS A 52 -3.57 7.29 10.30
CA CYS A 52 -4.10 7.00 8.96
C CYS A 52 -3.95 5.51 8.60
N ILE A 53 -2.77 4.93 8.83
CA ILE A 53 -2.50 3.50 8.61
C ILE A 53 -3.42 2.64 9.47
N THR A 54 -3.61 3.01 10.74
CA THR A 54 -4.50 2.29 11.66
C THR A 54 -5.96 2.35 11.19
N ARG A 55 -6.44 3.52 10.74
CA ARG A 55 -7.79 3.69 10.18
C ARG A 55 -7.98 2.85 8.91
N LYS A 56 -6.98 2.85 8.01
CA LYS A 56 -6.98 2.02 6.80
C LYS A 56 -7.10 0.53 7.15
N ARG A 57 -6.23 0.02 8.02
CA ARG A 57 -6.28 -1.38 8.49
C ARG A 57 -7.64 -1.76 9.04
N ARG A 58 -8.27 -0.90 9.86
CA ARG A 58 -9.62 -1.15 10.41
C ARG A 58 -10.71 -1.22 9.33
N LYS A 59 -10.57 -0.47 8.22
CA LYS A 59 -11.49 -0.52 7.09
C LYS A 59 -11.28 -1.82 6.30
N ASP A 60 -10.02 -2.18 6.06
CA ASP A 60 -9.65 -3.40 5.33
C ASP A 60 -10.10 -4.67 6.08
N THR A 61 -9.94 -4.73 7.41
CA THR A 61 -10.40 -5.88 8.21
C THR A 61 -11.92 -6.07 8.20
N LYS A 62 -12.70 -5.00 7.97
CA LYS A 62 -14.17 -5.11 7.85
C LYS A 62 -14.62 -5.61 6.48
N ASN A 63 -13.75 -5.44 5.47
CA ASN A 63 -14.07 -5.74 4.08
C ASN A 63 -13.47 -7.06 3.59
N LYS A 64 -12.73 -7.82 4.42
CA LYS A 64 -12.32 -9.17 4.02
C LYS A 64 -13.55 -10.09 3.97
N PRO A 65 -13.95 -10.62 2.81
CA PRO A 65 -14.71 -11.86 2.81
C PRO A 65 -13.87 -12.92 3.54
N LYS A 66 -14.53 -13.84 4.25
CA LYS A 66 -13.84 -14.96 4.90
C LYS A 66 -13.14 -15.79 3.83
N GLU A 67 -11.87 -15.51 3.58
CA GLU A 67 -11.02 -16.36 2.75
C GLU A 67 -10.91 -17.70 3.48
N HIS A 68 -11.45 -18.75 2.84
CA HIS A 68 -11.26 -20.13 3.26
C HIS A 68 -9.76 -20.39 3.37
N LYS A 69 -9.30 -20.77 4.57
CA LYS A 69 -7.91 -21.16 4.81
C LYS A 69 -7.63 -22.42 3.98
N ILE A 70 -6.90 -22.28 2.88
CA ILE A 70 -6.16 -23.42 2.33
C ILE A 70 -4.91 -23.51 3.22
N ALA A 71 -4.92 -24.51 4.09
CA ALA A 71 -3.76 -24.87 4.90
C ALA A 71 -2.66 -25.36 3.96
N VAL A 72 -1.62 -24.56 3.76
CA VAL A 72 -0.33 -25.10 3.29
C VAL A 72 0.43 -25.47 4.57
N GLN A 73 0.52 -26.79 4.77
CA GLN A 73 1.25 -27.45 5.84
C GLN A 73 2.75 -27.21 5.68
N ASP A 74 3.41 -26.92 6.80
CA ASP A 74 4.78 -27.24 7.18
C ASP A 74 5.84 -27.29 6.06
N ILE A 75 6.58 -26.19 5.89
CA ILE A 75 7.96 -26.26 5.40
C ILE A 75 8.86 -26.19 6.63
N THR A 76 9.57 -27.29 6.85
CA THR A 76 10.52 -27.55 7.92
C THR A 76 11.61 -26.50 7.99
N GLU A 77 12.05 -26.25 9.22
CA GLU A 77 13.19 -25.45 9.65
C GLU A 77 14.48 -25.78 8.87
N ASN A 78 14.74 -25.11 7.75
CA ASN A 78 16.06 -24.77 7.22
C ASN A 78 15.91 -23.92 5.94
N ASP A 79 16.87 -23.03 5.71
CA ASP A 79 17.04 -22.17 4.53
C ASP A 79 16.36 -20.79 4.58
N LEU A 80 16.69 -20.03 5.62
CA LEU A 80 16.64 -18.58 5.59
C LEU A 80 17.95 -18.03 4.95
N GLU A 81 18.11 -18.17 3.64
CA GLU A 81 19.06 -17.35 2.88
C GLU A 81 18.30 -16.54 1.82
N LEU A 82 17.93 -15.31 2.19
CA LEU A 82 17.63 -14.25 1.23
C LEU A 82 18.95 -13.77 0.61
N GLN A 83 19.60 -14.61 -0.21
CA GLN A 83 20.65 -14.13 -1.11
C GLN A 83 19.98 -13.38 -2.26
N GLN A 84 20.38 -12.13 -2.47
CA GLN A 84 20.00 -11.40 -3.67
C GLN A 84 20.55 -12.16 -4.89
N PRO A 85 19.71 -12.43 -5.92
CA PRO A 85 20.20 -13.06 -7.13
C PRO A 85 21.29 -12.17 -7.74
N SER A 86 22.40 -12.79 -8.10
CA SER A 86 23.54 -12.11 -8.68
C SER A 86 23.19 -11.56 -10.06
N LEU A 87 23.87 -10.47 -10.47
CA LEU A 87 23.63 -9.84 -11.78
C LEU A 87 23.89 -10.78 -12.97
N LEU A 88 24.64 -11.87 -12.75
CA LEU A 88 24.96 -12.87 -13.77
C LEU A 88 23.99 -14.07 -13.78
N ASP A 89 23.01 -14.11 -12.87
CA ASP A 89 22.03 -15.19 -12.86
C ASP A 89 21.05 -15.05 -14.04
N PRO A 90 20.71 -16.15 -14.73
CA PRO A 90 19.73 -16.10 -15.82
C PRO A 90 18.37 -15.61 -15.32
N PRO A 91 17.65 -14.78 -16.11
CA PRO A 91 16.33 -14.31 -15.71
C PRO A 91 15.34 -15.49 -15.60
N ILE A 92 14.72 -15.63 -14.43
CA ILE A 92 13.67 -16.62 -14.19
C ILE A 92 12.45 -16.24 -15.05
N LYS A 93 12.19 -17.01 -16.11
CA LYS A 93 10.98 -16.86 -16.93
C LYS A 93 9.77 -17.32 -16.13
N LYS A 94 9.03 -16.39 -15.54
CA LYS A 94 7.69 -16.66 -15.01
C LYS A 94 6.71 -16.57 -16.17
N ASN A 95 6.07 -17.68 -16.51
CA ASN A 95 5.01 -17.69 -17.50
C ASN A 95 3.77 -17.07 -16.85
N ILE A 96 3.42 -15.86 -17.28
CA ILE A 96 2.21 -15.16 -16.84
C ILE A 96 1.23 -15.32 -17.98
N ASP A 97 0.23 -16.18 -17.81
CA ASP A 97 -0.85 -16.33 -18.77
C ASP A 97 -1.70 -15.06 -18.72
N ILE A 98 -1.41 -14.12 -19.62
CA ILE A 98 -2.23 -12.94 -19.86
C ILE A 98 -3.30 -13.37 -20.88
N PRO A 99 -4.58 -13.47 -20.52
CA PRO A 99 -5.62 -13.75 -21.50
C PRO A 99 -5.75 -12.54 -22.45
N THR A 100 -5.28 -12.71 -23.68
CA THR A 100 -5.43 -11.75 -24.77
C THR A 100 -6.69 -12.08 -25.55
N ASP A 101 -7.84 -11.64 -25.04
CA ASP A 101 -9.07 -11.55 -25.83
C ASP A 101 -9.62 -10.12 -25.73
N PHE A 102 -8.87 -9.19 -26.33
CA PHE A 102 -9.29 -7.81 -26.53
C PHE A 102 -9.30 -7.60 -28.05
N ASP A 103 -10.42 -7.95 -28.67
CA ASP A 103 -10.62 -7.90 -30.11
C ASP A 103 -10.75 -6.44 -30.58
N PHE A 104 -9.69 -5.92 -31.21
CA PHE A 104 -9.58 -4.53 -31.66
C PHE A 104 -10.15 -4.29 -33.07
N ASN A 105 -10.89 -5.25 -33.62
CA ASN A 105 -11.35 -5.20 -35.02
C ASN A 105 -12.74 -4.55 -35.22
N ASP A 106 -13.27 -3.83 -34.21
CA ASP A 106 -14.62 -3.24 -34.22
C ASP A 106 -14.63 -1.69 -34.18
N PHE A 107 -13.62 -1.03 -34.74
CA PHE A 107 -13.65 0.42 -34.93
C PHE A 107 -13.46 0.80 -36.40
N GLU A 108 -14.53 0.68 -37.18
CA GLU A 108 -14.65 1.30 -38.49
C GLU A 108 -16.02 2.00 -38.60
N LEU A 109 -16.02 3.34 -38.47
CA LEU A 109 -17.01 4.24 -39.06
C LEU A 109 -16.37 5.59 -39.41
#